data_AF-A0A1D6N484-F1
#
_entry.id   AF-A0A1D6N484-F1
#
_cell.length_a   1.000
_cell.length_b   1.000
_cell.length_c   1.000
_cell.angle_alpha   90.00
_cell.angle_beta   90.00
_cell.angle_gamma   90.00
#
_symmetry.space_group_name_H-M   'P 1'
#
loop_
_entity.id
_entity.type
_entity.pdbx_description
1 polymer ?
#
loop_
_entity_poly.entity_id
_entity_poly.type
_entity_poly.pdbx_seq_one_letter_code
_entity_poly.pdbx_strand_id
1 'polypeptide(L)'
;MPLALAQLQDLRDRISDRLRPWSRSAQFWVRAADIYTSYKVCQLRAGFVKDEDEREAMWEQQHELGAQKMYSLCSELGGLFLKVHRARLKLSNTDVAVKVQHPGAEHLMMVDIRNMQAMALFLQKYDINFDLFSATKEMEKQICYEFDFVREASAMERIREFLRITNKKPPVMVPRVIPGMVTREVLVMEFIKGTPIMNLGNEMARRGIDPSGKIAAMAKQ
;
A
#
# COMPACT_ATOMS: atom_id res chain seq x y z
N MET A 1 15.12 -22.96 23.76
CA MET A 1 15.80 -21.68 24.05
C MET A 1 15.84 -21.47 25.56
N PRO A 2 16.97 -21.08 26.18
CA PRO A 2 17.02 -20.80 27.60
C PRO A 2 16.17 -19.57 27.95
N LEU A 3 15.42 -19.62 29.05
CA LEU A 3 14.45 -18.60 29.47
C LEU A 3 15.04 -17.17 29.54
N ALA A 4 16.30 -17.04 29.96
CA ALA A 4 17.00 -15.75 30.06
C ALA A 4 17.31 -15.11 28.69
N LEU A 5 17.61 -15.92 27.67
CA LEU A 5 17.84 -15.44 26.30
C LEU A 5 16.55 -14.93 25.65
N ALA A 6 15.42 -15.59 25.95
CA ALA A 6 14.10 -15.14 25.49
C ALA A 6 13.69 -13.81 26.15
N GLN A 7 13.97 -13.63 27.44
CA GLN A 7 13.68 -12.38 28.17
C GLN A 7 14.55 -11.20 27.66
N LEU A 8 15.83 -11.45 27.39
CA LEU A 8 16.72 -10.43 26.82
C LEU A 8 16.31 -10.05 25.39
N GLN A 9 15.88 -11.03 24.59
CA GLN A 9 15.33 -10.77 23.25
C GLN A 9 14.04 -9.96 23.31
N ASP A 10 13.08 -10.32 24.18
CA ASP A 10 11.84 -9.55 24.38
C ASP A 10 12.14 -8.11 24.83
N LEU A 11 13.07 -7.92 25.77
CA LEU A 11 13.49 -6.59 26.20
C LEU A 11 14.09 -5.77 25.04
N ARG A 12 14.97 -6.39 24.26
CA ARG A 12 15.59 -5.77 23.09
C ARG A 12 14.55 -5.39 22.03
N ASP A 13 13.60 -6.27 21.76
CA ASP A 13 12.54 -6.06 20.76
C ASP A 13 11.62 -4.91 21.20
N ARG A 14 11.24 -4.86 22.48
CA ARG A 14 10.46 -3.72 23.04
C ARG A 14 11.20 -2.39 22.94
N ILE A 15 12.50 -2.37 23.24
CA ILE A 15 13.32 -1.16 23.11
C ILE A 15 13.43 -0.74 21.65
N SER A 16 13.69 -1.69 20.74
CA SER A 16 13.72 -1.47 19.31
C SER A 16 12.39 -0.89 18.80
N ASP A 17 11.26 -1.48 19.17
CA ASP A 17 9.94 -1.04 18.73
C ASP A 17 9.60 0.37 19.25
N ARG A 18 10.06 0.73 20.45
CA ARG A 18 9.89 2.08 21.01
C ARG A 18 10.71 3.14 20.26
N LEU A 19 11.89 2.78 19.78
CA LEU A 19 12.79 3.68 19.05
C LEU A 19 12.50 3.73 17.53
N ARG A 20 11.81 2.71 17.00
CA ARG A 20 11.51 2.57 15.58
C ARG A 20 10.79 3.79 14.97
N PRO A 21 9.76 4.40 15.60
CA PRO A 21 9.13 5.62 15.07
C PRO A 21 10.12 6.77 14.85
N TRP A 22 11.00 7.02 15.82
CA TRP A 22 12.01 8.08 15.74
C TRP A 22 13.03 7.81 14.65
N SER A 23 13.50 6.56 14.56
CA SER A 23 14.39 6.14 13.48
C SER A 23 13.76 6.33 12.11
N ARG A 24 12.47 6.03 11.94
CA ARG A 24 11.74 6.23 10.67
C ARG A 24 11.66 7.71 10.29
N SER A 25 11.26 8.57 11.22
CA SER A 25 11.23 10.01 10.96
C SER A 25 12.61 10.55 10.59
N ALA A 26 13.66 10.16 11.31
CA ALA A 26 15.02 10.58 10.99
C ALA A 26 15.44 10.13 9.57
N GLN A 27 15.19 8.87 9.22
CA GLN A 27 15.45 8.34 7.88
C GLN A 27 14.68 9.11 6.81
N PHE A 28 13.38 9.35 7.02
CA PHE A 28 12.57 10.14 6.11
C PHE A 28 13.18 11.52 5.87
N TRP A 29 13.47 12.28 6.92
CA TRP A 29 13.94 13.66 6.79
C TRP A 29 15.33 13.76 6.17
N VAL A 30 16.24 12.83 6.46
CA VAL A 30 17.56 12.79 5.81
C VAL A 30 17.42 12.58 4.30
N ARG A 31 16.59 11.63 3.88
CA ARG A 31 16.37 11.33 2.46
C ARG A 31 15.61 12.46 1.76
N ALA A 32 14.59 13.00 2.41
CA ALA A 32 13.78 14.07 1.86
C ALA A 32 14.60 15.37 1.69
N ALA A 33 15.53 15.66 2.62
CA ALA A 33 16.47 16.75 2.48
C ALA A 33 17.46 16.53 1.32
N ASP A 34 17.98 15.32 1.13
CA ASP A 34 18.85 14.98 -0.02
C ASP A 34 18.12 15.15 -1.37
N ILE A 35 16.86 14.69 -1.45
CA ILE A 35 16.03 14.90 -2.65
C ILE A 35 15.84 16.41 -2.87
N TYR A 36 15.33 17.13 -1.88
CA TYR A 36 15.05 18.56 -1.98
C TYR A 36 16.28 19.38 -2.40
N THR A 37 17.41 19.17 -1.74
CA THR A 37 18.65 19.88 -2.04
C THR A 37 19.16 19.57 -3.45
N SER A 38 19.01 18.33 -3.93
CA SER A 38 19.35 18.00 -5.33
C SER A 38 18.51 18.78 -6.35
N TYR A 39 17.22 18.95 -6.10
CA TYR A 39 16.34 19.79 -6.92
C TYR A 39 16.73 21.27 -6.85
N LYS A 40 17.11 21.78 -5.67
CA LYS A 40 17.58 23.17 -5.52
C LYS A 40 18.91 23.43 -6.23
N VAL A 41 19.84 22.49 -6.18
CA VAL A 41 21.09 22.58 -6.95
C VAL A 41 20.80 22.55 -8.45
N CYS A 42 19.90 21.68 -8.91
CA CYS A 42 19.46 21.64 -10.30
C CYS A 42 18.80 22.97 -10.73
N GLN A 43 17.91 23.51 -9.91
CA GLN A 43 17.25 24.79 -10.14
C GLN A 43 18.26 25.94 -10.30
N LEU A 44 19.28 25.99 -9.44
CA LEU A 44 20.35 27.00 -9.53
C LEU A 44 21.18 26.82 -10.81
N ARG A 45 21.54 25.58 -11.17
CA ARG A 45 22.30 25.28 -12.39
C ARG A 45 21.52 25.63 -13.65
N ALA A 46 20.24 25.25 -13.70
CA ALA A 46 19.34 25.57 -14.80
C ALA A 46 19.23 27.08 -15.04
N GLY A 47 19.36 27.91 -14.01
CA GLY A 47 19.40 29.37 -14.14
C GLY A 47 20.61 29.93 -14.91
N PHE A 48 21.68 29.14 -15.07
CA PHE A 48 22.86 29.51 -15.86
C PHE A 48 22.84 28.93 -17.29
N VAL A 49 21.94 27.99 -17.58
CA VAL A 49 21.81 27.36 -18.89
C VAL A 49 20.94 28.24 -19.78
N LYS A 50 21.53 28.76 -20.86
CA LYS A 50 20.83 29.63 -21.82
C LYS A 50 20.01 28.85 -22.82
N ASP A 51 20.51 27.69 -23.23
CA ASP A 51 19.84 26.81 -24.18
C ASP A 51 18.63 26.14 -23.53
N GLU A 52 17.49 26.17 -24.21
CA GLU A 52 16.23 25.67 -23.67
C GLU A 52 16.17 24.15 -23.68
N ASP A 53 16.61 23.51 -24.77
CA ASP A 53 16.64 22.06 -24.91
C ASP A 53 17.61 21.42 -23.90
N GLU A 54 18.78 22.03 -23.70
CA GLU A 54 19.74 21.60 -22.67
C GLU A 54 19.16 21.73 -21.26
N ARG A 55 18.41 22.79 -20.99
CA ARG A 55 17.74 23.01 -19.71
C ARG A 55 16.62 22.01 -19.47
N GLU A 56 15.82 21.70 -20.49
CA GLU A 56 14.78 20.67 -20.40
C GLU A 56 15.36 19.28 -20.16
N ALA A 57 16.39 18.89 -20.93
CA ALA A 57 17.09 17.62 -20.74
C ALA A 57 17.69 17.48 -19.33
N MET A 58 18.24 18.58 -18.79
CA MET A 58 18.72 18.62 -17.40
C MET A 58 17.60 18.35 -16.39
N TRP A 59 16.42 18.95 -16.59
CA TRP A 59 15.26 18.70 -15.74
C TRP A 59 14.74 17.27 -15.85
N GLU A 60 14.64 16.71 -17.05
CA GLU A 60 14.25 15.31 -17.25
C GLU A 60 15.19 14.36 -16.50
N GLN A 61 16.50 14.57 -16.62
CA GLN A 61 17.49 13.77 -15.89
C GLN A 61 17.31 13.91 -14.36
N GLN A 62 17.08 15.13 -13.87
CA GLN A 62 16.84 15.39 -12.45
C GLN A 62 15.54 14.73 -11.98
N HIS A 63 14.48 14.72 -12.78
CA HIS A 63 13.22 14.04 -12.46
C HIS A 63 13.40 12.52 -12.37
N GLU A 64 14.16 11.92 -13.28
CA GLU A 64 14.47 10.48 -13.25
C GLU A 64 15.26 10.11 -11.98
N LEU A 65 16.31 10.88 -11.67
CA LEU A 65 17.08 10.70 -10.42
C LEU A 65 16.21 10.90 -9.17
N GLY A 66 15.36 11.94 -9.18
CA GLY A 66 14.41 12.21 -8.10
C GLY A 66 13.42 11.05 -7.91
N ALA A 67 12.88 10.51 -9.00
CA ALA A 67 11.97 9.37 -8.98
C ALA A 67 12.64 8.12 -8.38
N GLN A 68 13.89 7.83 -8.76
CA GLN A 68 14.65 6.71 -8.19
C GLN A 68 14.88 6.88 -6.68
N LYS A 69 15.25 8.09 -6.23
CA LYS A 69 15.43 8.39 -4.80
C LYS A 69 14.10 8.28 -4.03
N MET A 70 13.01 8.77 -4.59
CA MET A 70 11.67 8.63 -4.00
C MET A 70 11.25 7.16 -3.92
N TYR A 71 11.49 6.37 -4.96
CA TYR A 71 11.23 4.94 -4.94
C TYR A 71 12.02 4.23 -3.84
N SER A 72 13.32 4.51 -3.72
CA SER A 72 14.18 3.98 -2.66
C SER A 72 13.65 4.36 -1.27
N LEU A 73 13.27 5.63 -1.07
CA LEU A 73 12.67 6.09 0.19
C LEU A 73 11.40 5.30 0.54
N CYS A 74 10.47 5.18 -0.41
CA CYS A 74 9.21 4.44 -0.20
C CYS A 74 9.46 2.95 0.06
N SER A 75 10.42 2.34 -0.63
CA SER A 75 10.78 0.94 -0.49
C SER A 75 11.43 0.65 0.87
N GLU A 76 12.38 1.49 1.28
CA GLU A 76 13.12 1.35 2.56
C GLU A 76 12.24 1.55 3.78
N LEU A 77 11.29 2.49 3.71
CA LEU A 77 10.30 2.65 4.76
C LEU A 77 9.48 1.36 4.93
N GLY A 78 9.23 0.59 3.86
CA GLY A 78 8.39 -0.60 3.93
C GLY A 78 6.93 -0.17 4.14
N GLY A 79 6.10 -0.42 3.13
CA GLY A 79 4.71 0.05 3.06
C GLY A 79 3.77 -0.61 4.07
N LEU A 80 2.51 -0.81 3.68
CA LEU A 80 1.56 -1.52 4.56
C LEU A 80 2.10 -2.92 4.88
N PHE A 81 2.45 -3.13 6.14
CA PHE A 81 2.87 -4.43 6.64
C PHE A 81 1.62 -5.31 6.89
N LEU A 82 1.00 -5.73 5.79
CA LEU A 82 -0.07 -6.72 5.76
C LEU A 82 0.43 -7.97 5.05
N LYS A 83 0.08 -9.15 5.58
CA LYS A 83 0.35 -10.42 4.91
C LYS A 83 -0.91 -11.22 4.74
N VAL A 84 -1.03 -11.88 3.59
CA VAL A 84 -2.13 -12.80 3.29
C VAL A 84 -1.59 -14.20 3.17
N HIS A 85 -2.13 -15.11 3.98
CA HIS A 85 -1.75 -16.51 3.99
C HIS A 85 -2.93 -17.38 3.60
N ARG A 86 -2.68 -18.45 2.83
CA ARG A 86 -3.65 -19.52 2.67
C ARG A 86 -3.52 -20.49 3.84
N ALA A 87 -4.64 -20.80 4.48
CA ALA A 87 -4.72 -21.77 5.56
C ALA A 87 -5.90 -22.72 5.35
N ARG A 88 -6.04 -23.70 6.25
CA ARG A 88 -7.15 -24.65 6.24
C ARG A 88 -7.73 -24.79 7.64
N LEU A 89 -9.05 -24.63 7.75
CA LEU A 89 -9.76 -24.80 9.02
C LEU A 89 -9.77 -26.29 9.41
N LYS A 90 -9.36 -26.60 10.64
CA LYS A 90 -9.24 -27.99 11.12
C LYS A 90 -10.57 -28.73 11.18
N LEU A 91 -11.63 -28.06 11.65
CA LEU A 91 -12.93 -28.69 11.88
C LEU A 91 -13.72 -28.93 10.59
N SER A 92 -13.72 -27.96 9.67
CA SER A 92 -14.52 -28.01 8.44
C SER A 92 -13.73 -28.42 7.20
N ASN A 93 -12.40 -28.57 7.31
CA ASN A 93 -11.48 -28.84 6.20
C ASN A 93 -11.55 -27.81 5.05
N THR A 94 -12.04 -26.59 5.35
CA THR A 94 -12.24 -25.51 4.38
C THR A 94 -10.97 -24.70 4.18
N ASP A 95 -10.60 -24.42 2.93
CA ASP A 95 -9.49 -23.51 2.59
C ASP A 95 -9.92 -22.05 2.86
N VAL A 96 -9.06 -21.29 3.54
CA VAL A 96 -9.30 -19.88 3.91
C VAL A 96 -8.10 -19.01 3.55
N ALA A 97 -8.37 -17.73 3.30
CA ALA A 97 -7.37 -16.67 3.25
C ALA A 97 -7.36 -15.94 4.60
N VAL A 98 -6.17 -15.75 5.17
CA VAL A 98 -5.95 -15.09 6.46
C VAL A 98 -5.11 -13.85 6.20
N LYS A 99 -5.73 -12.67 6.32
CA LYS A 99 -5.01 -11.40 6.32
C LYS A 99 -4.59 -11.09 7.76
N VAL A 100 -3.33 -10.72 7.95
CA VAL A 100 -2.75 -10.39 9.25
C VAL A 100 -1.98 -9.09 9.15
N GLN A 101 -2.24 -8.19 10.08
CA GLN A 101 -1.46 -6.97 10.26
C GLN A 101 -0.20 -7.28 11.09
N HIS A 102 0.92 -6.68 10.73
CA HIS A 102 2.08 -6.71 11.61
C HIS A 102 1.84 -5.85 12.86
N PRO A 103 2.26 -6.30 14.05
CA PRO A 103 2.16 -5.51 15.28
C PRO A 103 2.79 -4.12 15.11
N GLY A 104 2.04 -3.08 15.48
CA GLY A 104 2.50 -1.69 15.41
C GLY A 104 2.56 -1.08 14.00
N ALA A 105 2.14 -1.81 12.96
CA ALA A 105 2.16 -1.31 11.58
C ALA A 105 1.34 -0.03 11.38
N GLU A 106 0.15 0.05 12.00
CA GLU A 106 -0.70 1.25 11.96
C GLU A 106 0.06 2.47 12.50
N HIS A 107 0.67 2.33 13.67
CA HIS A 107 1.41 3.42 14.30
C HIS A 107 2.59 3.92 13.44
N LEU A 108 3.36 3.00 12.85
CA LEU A 108 4.48 3.35 11.98
C LEU A 108 4.02 4.04 10.70
N MET A 109 2.95 3.54 10.08
CA MET A 109 2.38 4.17 8.89
C MET A 109 1.88 5.59 9.17
N MET A 110 1.25 5.81 10.33
CA MET A 110 0.81 7.13 10.75
C MET A 110 1.98 8.10 10.99
N VAL A 111 3.14 7.61 11.43
CA VAL A 111 4.37 8.41 11.53
C VAL A 111 4.83 8.84 10.14
N ASP A 112 4.83 7.94 9.16
CA ASP A 112 5.22 8.25 7.78
C ASP A 112 4.27 9.29 7.16
N ILE A 113 2.96 9.13 7.36
CA ILE A 113 1.96 10.10 6.88
C ILE A 113 2.16 11.48 7.50
N ARG A 114 2.48 11.55 8.80
CA ARG A 114 2.77 12.83 9.46
C ARG A 114 4.03 13.49 8.89
N ASN A 115 5.07 12.70 8.62
CA ASN A 115 6.28 13.21 7.97
C ASN A 115 5.97 13.73 6.55
N MET A 116 5.15 13.00 5.77
CA MET A 116 4.69 13.44 4.45
C MET A 116 3.84 14.71 4.51
N GLN A 117 2.93 14.82 5.48
CA GLN A 117 2.12 16.02 5.74
C GLN A 117 2.98 17.24 6.04
N ALA A 118 4.00 17.07 6.89
CA ALA A 118 4.95 18.13 7.22
C ALA A 118 5.77 18.57 6.00
N MET A 119 6.25 17.62 5.19
CA MET A 119 6.94 17.92 3.93
C MET A 119 6.02 18.61 2.91
N ALA A 120 4.76 18.17 2.80
CA ALA A 120 3.77 18.78 1.92
C ALA A 120 3.52 20.26 2.28
N LEU A 121 3.35 20.57 3.58
CA LEU A 121 3.21 21.94 4.05
C LEU A 121 4.45 22.79 3.77
N PHE A 122 5.64 22.20 3.94
CA PHE A 122 6.90 22.88 3.61
C PHE A 122 6.96 23.22 2.12
N LEU A 123 6.77 22.23 1.23
CA LEU A 123 6.82 22.44 -0.21
C LEU A 123 5.74 23.42 -0.69
N GLN A 124 4.52 23.31 -0.16
CA GLN A 124 3.42 24.23 -0.49
C GLN A 124 3.74 25.68 -0.12
N LYS A 125 4.46 25.90 0.98
CA LYS A 125 4.83 27.23 1.45
C LYS A 125 5.96 27.86 0.63
N TYR A 126 6.91 27.06 0.14
CA TYR A 126 8.17 27.59 -0.42
C TYR A 126 8.34 27.37 -1.92
N ASP A 127 7.76 26.33 -2.51
CA ASP A 127 8.16 25.83 -3.83
C ASP A 127 7.02 25.49 -4.77
N ILE A 128 5.90 24.99 -4.25
CA ILE A 128 4.83 24.40 -5.04
C ILE A 128 3.52 25.13 -4.76
N ASN A 129 2.95 25.80 -5.77
CA ASN A 129 1.64 26.42 -5.67
C ASN A 129 0.51 25.42 -5.94
N PHE A 130 0.50 24.32 -5.17
CA PHE A 130 -0.49 23.25 -5.25
C PHE A 130 -0.79 22.74 -3.84
N ASP A 131 -2.05 22.38 -3.58
CA ASP A 131 -2.48 21.85 -2.29
C ASP A 131 -2.09 20.38 -2.11
N LEU A 132 -0.82 20.18 -1.75
CA LEU A 132 -0.28 18.86 -1.42
C LEU A 132 -0.80 18.34 -0.07
N PHE A 133 -1.11 19.24 0.86
CA PHE A 133 -1.53 18.84 2.20
C PHE A 133 -2.88 18.11 2.18
N SER A 134 -3.85 18.60 1.41
CA SER A 134 -5.15 17.94 1.27
C SER A 134 -5.02 16.51 0.73
N ALA A 135 -4.13 16.28 -0.24
CA ALA A 135 -3.85 14.93 -0.76
C ALA A 135 -3.30 14.00 0.34
N THR A 136 -2.36 14.50 1.16
CA THR A 136 -1.82 13.73 2.30
C THR A 136 -2.83 13.51 3.42
N LYS A 137 -3.85 14.37 3.56
CA LYS A 137 -4.96 14.18 4.51
C LYS A 137 -5.96 13.13 4.05
N GLU A 138 -6.26 13.07 2.76
CA GLU A 138 -7.08 11.97 2.24
C GLU A 138 -6.34 10.64 2.36
N MET A 139 -5.03 10.62 2.13
CA MET A 139 -4.20 9.42 2.38
C MET A 139 -4.28 8.97 3.84
N GLU A 140 -4.18 9.88 4.81
CA GLU A 140 -4.37 9.57 6.24
C GLU A 140 -5.69 8.83 6.49
N LYS A 141 -6.79 9.35 5.93
CA LYS A 141 -8.12 8.77 6.09
C LYS A 141 -8.23 7.38 5.47
N GLN A 142 -7.71 7.19 4.26
CA GLN A 142 -7.70 5.89 3.57
C GLN A 142 -6.88 4.86 4.33
N ILE A 143 -5.75 5.27 4.90
CA ILE A 143 -4.91 4.35 5.68
C ILE A 143 -5.60 3.88 6.96
N CYS A 144 -6.24 4.78 7.71
CA CYS A 144 -7.03 4.40 8.90
C CYS A 144 -8.11 3.36 8.58
N TYR A 145 -8.65 3.42 7.36
CA TYR A 145 -9.63 2.49 6.84
C TYR A 145 -9.05 1.11 6.49
N GLU A 146 -7.80 1.05 6.02
CA GLU A 146 -7.09 -0.21 5.72
C GLU A 146 -6.65 -0.95 6.99
N PHE A 147 -6.42 -0.24 8.11
CA PHE A 147 -6.06 -0.85 9.39
C PHE A 147 -7.26 -1.33 10.23
N ASP A 148 -8.49 -1.20 9.74
CA ASP A 148 -9.70 -1.70 10.40
C ASP A 148 -10.32 -2.86 9.62
N PHE A 149 -9.85 -4.08 9.91
CA PHE A 149 -10.37 -5.29 9.27
C PHE A 149 -11.80 -5.65 9.67
N VAL A 150 -12.33 -5.12 10.78
CA VAL A 150 -13.75 -5.27 11.13
C VAL A 150 -14.59 -4.45 10.16
N ARG A 151 -14.15 -3.23 9.84
CA ARG A 151 -14.77 -2.40 8.82
C ARG A 151 -14.67 -3.03 7.43
N GLU A 152 -13.51 -3.59 7.07
CA GLU A 152 -13.34 -4.31 5.80
C GLU A 152 -14.31 -5.50 5.70
N ALA A 153 -14.38 -6.34 6.73
CA ALA A 153 -15.29 -7.49 6.79
C ALA A 153 -16.77 -7.07 6.66
N SER A 154 -17.17 -5.99 7.33
CA SER A 154 -18.52 -5.44 7.22
C SER A 154 -18.83 -4.97 5.81
N ALA A 155 -17.89 -4.29 5.15
CA ALA A 155 -18.05 -3.87 3.76
C ALA A 155 -18.17 -5.08 2.82
N MET A 156 -17.35 -6.11 3.01
CA MET A 156 -17.42 -7.36 2.23
C MET A 156 -18.80 -8.02 2.34
N GLU A 157 -19.33 -8.20 3.55
CA GLU A 157 -20.64 -8.83 3.73
C GLU A 157 -21.78 -7.98 3.13
N ARG A 158 -21.70 -6.64 3.23
CA ARG A 158 -22.67 -5.75 2.58
C ARG A 158 -22.65 -5.87 1.06
N ILE A 159 -21.47 -5.88 0.44
CA ILE A 159 -21.34 -6.02 -1.01
C ILE A 159 -21.81 -7.42 -1.44
N ARG A 160 -21.43 -8.45 -0.69
CA ARG A 160 -21.85 -9.83 -0.94
C ARG A 160 -23.37 -9.98 -0.90
N GLU A 161 -24.02 -9.39 0.11
CA GLU A 161 -25.48 -9.43 0.22
C GLU A 161 -26.14 -8.64 -0.91
N PHE A 162 -25.63 -7.45 -1.23
CA PHE A 162 -26.12 -6.64 -2.35
C PHE A 162 -26.08 -7.43 -3.68
N LEU A 163 -24.95 -8.06 -4.00
CA LEU A 163 -24.82 -8.85 -5.22
C LEU A 163 -25.79 -10.05 -5.25
N ARG A 164 -26.03 -10.66 -4.09
CA ARG A 164 -26.96 -11.80 -3.96
C ARG A 164 -28.41 -11.38 -4.18
N ILE A 165 -28.83 -10.21 -3.69
CA ILE A 165 -30.22 -9.73 -3.86
C ILE A 165 -30.47 -9.20 -5.27
N THR A 166 -29.47 -8.56 -5.90
CA THR A 166 -29.62 -7.96 -7.23
C THR A 166 -29.56 -9.00 -8.35
N ASN A 167 -28.77 -10.07 -8.19
CA ASN A 167 -28.63 -11.09 -9.21
C ASN A 167 -28.52 -12.49 -8.58
N LYS A 168 -29.40 -13.41 -8.99
CA LYS A 168 -29.37 -14.81 -8.51
C LYS A 168 -28.10 -15.57 -8.95
N LYS A 169 -27.44 -15.12 -10.03
CA LYS A 169 -26.16 -15.65 -10.52
C LYS A 169 -25.20 -14.50 -10.84
N PRO A 170 -24.63 -13.84 -9.82
CA PRO A 170 -23.75 -12.72 -10.04
C PRO A 170 -22.45 -13.21 -10.71
N PRO A 171 -21.93 -12.50 -11.74
CA PRO A 171 -20.65 -12.85 -12.37
C PRO A 171 -19.46 -12.56 -11.46
N VAL A 172 -19.66 -11.77 -10.40
CA VAL A 172 -18.66 -11.40 -9.40
C VAL A 172 -18.97 -12.12 -8.10
N MET A 173 -17.95 -12.76 -7.52
CA MET A 173 -18.01 -13.43 -6.23
C MET A 173 -17.23 -12.62 -5.19
N VAL A 174 -17.84 -12.39 -4.03
CA VAL A 174 -17.18 -11.83 -2.85
C VAL A 174 -17.00 -12.96 -1.84
N PRO A 175 -15.77 -13.18 -1.32
CA PRO A 175 -15.53 -14.26 -0.36
C PRO A 175 -16.30 -14.00 0.92
N ARG A 176 -16.87 -15.05 1.52
CA ARG A 176 -17.53 -14.93 2.82
C ARG A 176 -16.49 -14.71 3.92
N VAL A 177 -16.83 -13.88 4.88
CA VAL A 177 -16.07 -13.72 6.12
C VAL A 177 -16.34 -14.92 7.04
N ILE A 178 -15.30 -15.44 7.71
CA ILE A 178 -15.46 -16.55 8.67
C ILE A 178 -15.93 -15.99 10.02
N PRO A 179 -17.13 -16.36 10.52
CA PRO A 179 -17.66 -15.84 11.78
C PRO A 179 -16.75 -16.17 12.97
N GLY A 180 -16.58 -15.22 13.88
CA GLY A 180 -15.74 -15.37 15.07
C GLY A 180 -14.23 -15.36 14.80
N MET A 181 -13.81 -15.16 13.54
CA MET A 181 -12.39 -15.11 13.14
C MET A 181 -12.03 -13.77 12.48
N VAL A 182 -12.62 -12.69 12.98
CA VAL A 182 -12.33 -11.32 12.57
C VAL A 182 -12.05 -10.47 13.78
N THR A 183 -10.96 -9.71 13.72
CA THR A 183 -10.55 -8.69 14.68
C THR A 183 -10.08 -7.46 13.90
N ARG A 184 -9.62 -6.41 14.59
CA ARG A 184 -8.98 -5.28 13.89
C ARG A 184 -7.71 -5.68 13.14
N GLU A 185 -6.97 -6.67 13.66
CA GLU A 185 -5.64 -7.04 13.16
C GLU A 185 -5.61 -8.33 12.33
N VAL A 186 -6.69 -9.11 12.35
CA VAL A 186 -6.82 -10.37 11.60
C VAL A 186 -8.17 -10.47 10.91
N LEU A 187 -8.16 -10.78 9.61
CA LEU A 187 -9.35 -11.06 8.80
C LEU A 187 -9.24 -12.44 8.16
N VAL A 188 -10.12 -13.36 8.54
CA VAL A 188 -10.26 -14.67 7.91
C VAL A 188 -11.46 -14.69 6.99
N MET A 189 -11.24 -15.12 5.74
CA MET A 189 -12.28 -15.20 4.70
C MET A 189 -12.11 -16.48 3.87
N GLU A 190 -13.17 -16.87 3.16
CA GLU A 190 -13.12 -17.98 2.20
C GLU A 190 -11.99 -17.79 1.17
N PHE A 191 -11.25 -18.87 0.87
CA PHE A 191 -10.24 -18.82 -0.18
C PHE A 191 -10.87 -19.05 -1.55
N ILE A 192 -10.83 -18.04 -2.42
CA ILE A 192 -11.26 -18.17 -3.81
C ILE A 192 -10.11 -18.69 -4.66
N LYS A 193 -10.32 -19.85 -5.29
CA LYS A 193 -9.41 -20.41 -6.28
C LYS A 193 -9.65 -19.73 -7.62
N GLY A 194 -8.62 -19.09 -8.16
CA GLY A 194 -8.72 -18.43 -9.46
C GLY A 194 -7.36 -18.06 -10.03
N THR A 195 -7.37 -17.57 -11.26
CA THR A 195 -6.19 -17.03 -11.92
C THR A 195 -6.03 -15.57 -11.52
N PRO A 196 -4.85 -15.15 -11.00
CA PRO A 196 -4.58 -13.75 -10.73
C PRO A 196 -4.79 -12.89 -11.97
N ILE A 197 -5.37 -11.69 -11.82
CA ILE A 197 -5.68 -10.78 -12.95
C ILE A 197 -4.43 -10.49 -13.80
N MET A 198 -3.26 -10.35 -13.16
CA MET A 198 -1.99 -10.12 -13.86
C MET A 198 -1.60 -11.27 -14.81
N ASN A 199 -2.06 -12.49 -14.53
CA ASN A 199 -1.80 -13.67 -15.36
C ASN A 199 -2.98 -14.01 -16.28
N LEU A 200 -4.03 -13.19 -16.28
CA LEU A 200 -5.28 -13.49 -16.98
C LEU A 200 -5.08 -13.57 -18.50
N GLY A 201 -4.29 -12.66 -19.09
CA GLY A 201 -4.02 -12.67 -20.53
C GLY A 201 -3.38 -13.98 -21.01
N ASN A 202 -2.38 -14.47 -20.27
CA ASN A 202 -1.71 -15.75 -20.57
C ASN A 202 -2.67 -16.93 -20.42
N GLU A 203 -3.52 -16.92 -19.38
CA GLU A 203 -4.48 -17.98 -19.15
C GLU A 203 -5.61 -17.99 -20.19
N MET A 204 -6.08 -16.82 -20.62
CA MET A 204 -7.07 -16.69 -21.69
C MET A 204 -6.51 -17.19 -23.01
N ALA A 205 -5.29 -16.80 -23.38
CA ALA A 205 -4.61 -17.31 -24.57
C ALA A 205 -4.46 -18.83 -24.52
N ARG A 206 -4.04 -19.39 -23.38
CA ARG A 206 -3.92 -20.85 -23.18
C ARG A 206 -5.26 -21.58 -23.34
N ARG A 207 -6.36 -20.96 -22.92
CA ARG A 207 -7.72 -21.51 -23.04
C ARG A 207 -8.39 -21.19 -24.38
N GLY A 208 -7.73 -20.49 -25.29
CA GLY A 208 -8.30 -20.06 -26.58
C GLY A 208 -9.44 -19.05 -26.43
N ILE A 209 -9.48 -18.29 -25.33
CA ILE A 209 -10.51 -17.28 -25.08
C ILE A 209 -10.04 -15.95 -25.67
N ASP A 210 -10.76 -15.44 -26.66
CA ASP A 210 -10.52 -14.12 -27.25
C ASP A 210 -11.32 -13.03 -26.47
N PRO A 211 -10.64 -12.13 -25.72
CA PRO A 211 -11.31 -11.04 -25.00
C PRO A 211 -11.98 -10.01 -25.92
N SER A 212 -11.60 -9.97 -27.20
CA SER A 212 -12.15 -9.09 -28.23
C SER A 212 -13.18 -9.81 -29.13
N GLY A 213 -13.43 -11.08 -28.87
CA GLY A 213 -14.33 -11.91 -29.68
C GLY A 213 -15.80 -11.56 -29.50
N LYS A 214 -16.64 -12.05 -30.42
CA LYS A 214 -18.09 -11.82 -30.43
C LYS A 214 -18.78 -12.25 -29.12
N ILE A 215 -18.31 -13.35 -28.52
CA ILE A 215 -18.84 -13.85 -27.24
C ILE A 215 -18.58 -12.85 -26.10
N ALA A 216 -17.38 -12.25 -26.05
CA ALA A 216 -17.04 -11.25 -25.05
C ALA A 216 -17.82 -9.94 -25.26
N ALA A 217 -18.09 -9.55 -26.52
CA ALA A 217 -18.93 -8.40 -26.85
C ALA A 217 -20.39 -8.61 -26.39
N MET A 218 -20.93 -9.82 -26.55
CA MET A 218 -22.27 -10.17 -26.08
C MET A 218 -22.39 -10.19 -24.55
N ALA A 219 -21.31 -10.52 -23.83
CA ALA A 219 -21.31 -10.53 -22.36
C ALA A 219 -21.21 -9.14 -21.71
N LYS A 220 -20.94 -8.08 -22.50
CA LYS A 220 -20.87 -6.68 -22.04
C LYS A 220 -22.22 -5.97 -22.05
N GLN A 221 -23.22 -6.53 -22.72
CA GLN A 221 -24.60 -6.02 -22.79
C GLN A 221 -25.44 -6.57 -21.64
#